data_AF-A0A5D6YB88-F1
#
_entry.id   AF-A0A5D6YB88-F1
#
_cell.length_a   1.000
_cell.length_b   1.000
_cell.length_c   1.000
_cell.angle_alpha   90.00
_cell.angle_beta   90.00
_cell.angle_gamma   90.00
#
_symmetry.space_group_name_H-M   'P 1'
#
loop_
_entity.id
_entity.type
_entity.pdbx_description
1 polymer ?
#
loop_
_entity_poly.entity_id
_entity_poly.type
_entity_poly.pdbx_seq_one_letter_code
_entity_poly.pdbx_strand_id
1 'polypeptide(L)'
;RLSVDYGRKSKLGFTIYPSPQVSSAVVEPYNSVLSTHSLLEHTDIAVMLDNEAIYDICRRSLDIERPSYTNLNRLIAQVISSLTTSLRFDGSLNVDITEFQTNLVPYPRIHFMLSSYAPVISAEKAYHEQLSVAEITNTAFEPASMMAKCDPRHGKYMATCLMYRGDV
;
A
#
# COMPACT_ATOMS: atom_id res chain seq x y z
N ARG A 1 -12.54 -20.33 6.28
CA ARG A 1 -13.94 -20.18 6.77
C ARG A 1 -14.72 -19.16 5.95
N LEU A 2 -14.30 -17.89 5.87
CA LEU A 2 -14.99 -16.88 5.04
C LEU A 2 -15.15 -17.29 3.58
N SER A 3 -14.15 -17.94 2.96
CA SER A 3 -14.26 -18.45 1.59
C SER A 3 -15.30 -19.57 1.42
N VAL A 4 -15.58 -20.34 2.48
CA VAL A 4 -16.59 -21.40 2.48
C VAL A 4 -17.98 -20.80 2.64
N ASP A 5 -18.13 -19.93 3.63
CA ASP A 5 -19.44 -19.36 3.98
C ASP A 5 -19.87 -18.26 2.99
N TYR A 6 -18.91 -17.54 2.39
CA TYR A 6 -19.12 -16.35 1.55
C TYR A 6 -18.26 -16.35 0.28
N GLY A 7 -18.19 -17.48 -0.43
CA GLY A 7 -17.29 -17.64 -1.58
C GLY A 7 -17.46 -16.63 -2.73
N ARG A 8 -18.65 -16.01 -2.88
CA ARG A 8 -18.92 -14.99 -3.91
C ARG A 8 -18.54 -13.56 -3.49
N LYS A 9 -18.09 -13.35 -2.25
CA LYS A 9 -17.72 -12.02 -1.76
C LYS A 9 -16.23 -11.78 -1.97
N SER A 10 -15.92 -10.57 -2.45
CA SER A 10 -14.55 -10.11 -2.64
C SER A 10 -13.86 -9.89 -1.29
N LYS A 11 -12.60 -10.29 -1.19
CA LYS A 11 -11.79 -10.33 0.02
C LYS A 11 -10.52 -9.52 -0.23
N LEU A 12 -10.46 -8.35 0.39
CA LEU A 12 -9.30 -7.46 0.37
C LEU A 12 -8.52 -7.61 1.68
N GLY A 13 -7.21 -7.87 1.59
CA GLY A 13 -6.31 -7.95 2.73
C GLY A 13 -5.28 -6.82 2.70
N PHE A 14 -5.03 -6.20 3.86
CA PHE A 14 -3.88 -5.31 4.07
C PHE A 14 -2.89 -6.06 4.95
N THR A 15 -1.78 -6.49 4.38
CA THR A 15 -0.83 -7.40 5.04
C THR A 15 0.47 -6.68 5.37
N ILE A 16 0.80 -6.62 6.66
CA ILE A 16 2.07 -6.11 7.13
C ILE A 16 3.11 -7.22 7.02
N TYR A 17 4.06 -7.05 6.12
CA TYR A 17 5.17 -7.96 5.90
C TYR A 17 6.32 -7.66 6.87
N PRO A 18 7.04 -8.70 7.32
CA PRO A 18 8.16 -8.52 8.23
C PRO A 18 9.34 -7.89 7.50
N SER A 19 10.12 -7.13 8.25
CA SER A 19 11.35 -6.50 7.81
C SER A 19 12.54 -7.09 8.57
N PRO A 20 13.70 -7.30 7.93
CA PRO A 20 14.91 -7.73 8.61
C PRO A 20 15.42 -6.72 9.66
N GLN A 21 15.19 -5.42 9.46
CA GLN A 21 15.70 -4.37 10.35
C GLN A 21 14.73 -3.99 11.47
N VAL A 22 13.42 -4.18 11.26
CA VAL A 22 12.36 -3.81 12.21
C VAL A 22 11.61 -5.04 12.75
N SER A 23 12.21 -6.22 12.64
CA SER A 23 11.62 -7.48 13.12
C SER A 23 11.47 -7.47 14.63
N SER A 24 10.27 -7.81 15.11
CA SER A 24 9.97 -7.93 16.54
C SER A 24 10.17 -9.35 17.07
N ALA A 25 10.09 -10.35 16.19
CA ALA A 25 10.22 -11.75 16.54
C ALA A 25 11.01 -12.55 15.48
N VAL A 26 11.94 -13.38 15.95
CA VAL A 26 12.80 -14.23 15.10
C VAL A 26 12.03 -15.25 14.26
N VAL A 27 10.77 -15.53 14.60
CA VAL A 27 9.89 -16.49 13.92
C VAL A 27 9.01 -15.85 12.84
N GLU A 28 9.11 -14.54 12.62
CA GLU A 28 8.36 -13.82 11.60
C GLU A 28 8.48 -14.45 10.20
N PRO A 29 9.66 -14.89 9.71
CA PRO A 29 9.76 -15.52 8.40
C PRO A 29 8.90 -16.77 8.25
N TYR A 30 8.84 -17.62 9.28
CA TYR A 30 8.01 -18.82 9.28
C TYR A 30 6.52 -18.47 9.21
N ASN A 31 6.11 -17.50 10.02
CA ASN A 31 4.72 -17.05 10.07
C ASN A 31 4.29 -16.42 8.75
N SER A 32 5.16 -15.64 8.10
CA SER A 32 4.86 -15.01 6.82
C SER A 32 4.74 -16.01 5.67
N VAL A 33 5.60 -17.03 5.61
CA VAL A 33 5.49 -18.08 4.59
C VAL A 33 4.20 -18.88 4.78
N LEU A 34 3.91 -19.30 6.02
CA LEU A 34 2.70 -20.06 6.34
C LEU A 34 1.42 -19.25 6.07
N SER A 35 1.39 -17.97 6.44
CA SER A 35 0.23 -17.11 6.19
C SER A 35 0.04 -16.82 4.69
N THR A 36 1.13 -16.62 3.95
CA THR A 36 1.08 -16.37 2.50
C THR A 36 0.52 -17.56 1.74
N HIS A 37 0.83 -18.79 2.16
CA HIS A 37 0.23 -19.99 1.57
C HIS A 37 -1.31 -19.95 1.65
N SER A 38 -1.86 -19.57 2.81
CA SER A 38 -3.32 -19.41 2.97
C SER A 38 -3.89 -18.20 2.23
N LEU A 39 -3.17 -17.06 2.20
CA LEU A 39 -3.60 -15.86 1.47
C LEU A 39 -3.67 -16.09 -0.05
N LEU A 40 -2.81 -16.96 -0.59
CA LEU A 40 -2.79 -17.30 -2.00
C LEU A 40 -4.10 -17.96 -2.46
N GLU A 41 -4.74 -18.74 -1.60
CA GLU A 41 -5.96 -19.50 -1.94
C GLU A 41 -7.26 -18.79 -1.54
N HIS A 42 -7.19 -17.85 -0.59
CA HIS A 42 -8.37 -17.34 0.10
C HIS A 42 -8.52 -15.82 0.09
N THR A 43 -7.63 -15.09 -0.56
CA THR A 43 -7.72 -13.64 -0.69
C THR A 43 -7.74 -13.26 -2.16
N ASP A 44 -8.60 -12.31 -2.53
CA ASP A 44 -8.72 -11.88 -3.93
C ASP A 44 -7.68 -10.80 -4.26
N ILE A 45 -7.36 -9.94 -3.29
CA ILE A 45 -6.33 -8.90 -3.40
C ILE A 45 -5.63 -8.74 -2.05
N ALA A 46 -4.30 -8.80 -2.03
CA ALA A 46 -3.49 -8.56 -0.85
C ALA A 46 -2.57 -7.36 -1.08
N VAL A 47 -2.81 -6.25 -0.37
CA VAL A 47 -1.95 -5.07 -0.40
C VAL A 47 -0.80 -5.27 0.59
N MET A 48 0.41 -5.19 0.05
CA MET A 48 1.64 -5.43 0.78
C MET A 48 2.13 -4.13 1.42
N LEU A 49 2.37 -4.17 2.72
CA LEU A 49 2.88 -3.06 3.52
C LEU A 49 4.10 -3.56 4.29
N ASP A 50 5.23 -2.87 4.23
CA ASP A 50 6.47 -3.23 4.90
C ASP A 50 6.83 -2.18 5.95
N ASN A 51 7.06 -2.63 7.18
CA ASN A 51 7.47 -1.75 8.26
C ASN A 51 8.77 -1.01 7.96
N GLU A 52 9.73 -1.62 7.25
CA GLU A 52 10.99 -0.94 6.89
C GLU A 52 10.76 0.22 5.95
N ALA A 53 10.00 -0.02 4.89
CA ALA A 53 9.74 0.99 3.87
C ALA A 53 8.96 2.17 4.46
N ILE A 54 7.95 1.89 5.27
CA ILE A 54 7.15 2.90 5.96
C ILE A 54 8.01 3.66 6.97
N TYR A 55 8.90 2.99 7.70
CA TYR A 55 9.84 3.61 8.62
C TYR A 55 10.79 4.57 7.88
N ASP A 56 11.36 4.14 6.75
CA ASP A 56 12.24 4.94 5.91
C ASP A 56 11.53 6.16 5.30
N ILE A 57 10.25 6.02 4.93
CA ILE A 57 9.42 7.15 4.46
C ILE A 57 9.20 8.14 5.60
N CYS A 58 8.79 7.68 6.80
CA CYS A 58 8.61 8.57 7.95
C CYS A 58 9.90 9.31 8.31
N ARG A 59 11.06 8.64 8.22
CA ARG A 59 12.33 9.25 8.57
C ARG A 59 12.79 10.29 7.55
N ARG A 60 12.66 10.02 6.25
CA ARG A 60 13.15 10.91 5.19
C ARG A 60 12.17 12.02 4.82
N SER A 61 10.89 11.68 4.73
CA SER A 61 9.87 12.60 4.20
C SER A 61 9.20 13.44 5.29
N LEU A 62 9.06 12.89 6.51
CA LEU A 62 8.47 13.60 7.65
C LEU A 62 9.51 14.15 8.63
N ASP A 63 10.81 13.97 8.35
CA ASP A 63 11.95 14.38 9.19
C ASP A 63 11.88 13.85 10.64
N ILE A 64 11.30 12.66 10.85
CA ILE A 64 11.20 12.03 12.17
C ILE A 64 12.40 11.11 12.38
N GLU A 65 13.33 11.48 13.26
CA GLU A 65 14.58 10.72 13.47
C GLU A 65 14.34 9.27 13.94
N ARG A 66 13.38 9.08 14.86
CA ARG A 66 12.98 7.77 15.41
C ARG A 66 11.46 7.59 15.34
N PRO A 67 10.91 7.18 14.18
CA PRO A 67 9.48 6.91 14.02
C PRO A 67 8.98 5.85 15.02
N SER A 68 7.90 6.16 15.73
CA SER A 68 7.17 5.21 16.57
C SER A 68 6.10 4.48 15.78
N TYR A 69 5.55 3.37 16.30
CA TYR A 69 4.41 2.70 15.68
C TYR A 69 3.20 3.62 15.48
N THR A 70 3.02 4.65 16.31
CA THR A 70 1.98 5.65 16.08
C THR A 70 2.20 6.43 14.79
N ASN A 71 3.45 6.75 14.44
CA ASN A 71 3.77 7.43 13.18
C ASN A 71 3.53 6.51 11.98
N LEU A 72 4.03 5.26 12.05
CA LEU A 72 3.83 4.25 11.02
C LEU A 72 2.34 3.99 10.78
N ASN A 73 1.57 3.77 11.84
CA ASN A 73 0.13 3.50 11.75
C ASN A 73 -0.65 4.68 11.19
N ARG A 74 -0.24 5.94 11.46
CA ARG A 74 -0.87 7.11 10.84
C ARG A 74 -0.64 7.14 9.33
N LEU A 75 0.56 6.82 8.86
CA LEU A 75 0.83 6.75 7.43
C LEU A 75 0.03 5.61 6.77
N ILE A 76 0.07 4.41 7.37
CA ILE A 76 -0.71 3.26 6.90
C ILE A 76 -2.21 3.58 6.83
N ALA A 77 -2.76 4.19 7.89
CA ALA A 77 -4.16 4.57 7.93
C ALA A 77 -4.51 5.54 6.79
N GLN A 78 -3.62 6.45 6.44
CA GLN A 78 -3.81 7.38 5.33
C GLN A 78 -3.82 6.65 3.97
N VAL A 79 -2.89 5.71 3.76
CA VAL A 79 -2.86 4.87 2.54
C VAL A 79 -4.14 4.04 2.42
N ILE A 80 -4.54 3.35 3.48
CA ILE A 80 -5.76 2.53 3.49
C ILE A 80 -7.00 3.39 3.28
N SER A 81 -7.05 4.59 3.88
CA SER A 81 -8.12 5.56 3.67
C SER A 81 -8.22 5.95 2.19
N SER A 82 -7.09 6.25 1.54
CA SER A 82 -7.06 6.56 0.11
C SER A 82 -7.50 5.39 -0.75
N LEU A 83 -7.00 4.17 -0.48
CA LEU A 83 -7.38 2.97 -1.22
C LEU A 83 -8.88 2.63 -1.10
N THR A 84 -9.51 3.00 0.02
CA THR A 84 -10.94 2.75 0.29
C THR A 84 -11.81 3.99 0.10
N THR A 85 -11.29 5.06 -0.53
CA THR A 85 -12.05 6.31 -0.71
C THR A 85 -13.23 6.11 -1.68
N SER A 86 -13.01 5.40 -2.79
CA SER A 86 -14.05 5.10 -3.79
C SER A 86 -15.23 4.29 -3.24
N LEU A 87 -15.02 3.53 -2.15
CA LEU A 87 -16.07 2.75 -1.50
C LEU A 87 -16.93 3.58 -0.54
N ARG A 88 -16.47 4.77 -0.17
CA ARG A 88 -17.06 5.61 0.90
C ARG A 88 -17.60 6.93 0.40
N PHE A 89 -17.05 7.44 -0.70
CA PHE A 89 -17.40 8.73 -1.26
C PHE A 89 -17.62 8.59 -2.75
N ASP A 90 -18.51 9.43 -3.27
CA ASP A 90 -18.73 9.55 -4.70
C ASP A 90 -17.58 10.31 -5.34
N GLY A 91 -17.14 9.87 -6.51
CA GLY A 91 -16.03 10.42 -7.26
C GLY A 91 -16.23 10.22 -8.76
N SER A 92 -15.45 10.96 -9.55
CA SER A 92 -15.53 10.88 -11.03
C SER A 92 -15.14 9.50 -11.58
N LEU A 93 -14.33 8.75 -10.82
CA LEU A 93 -13.93 7.37 -11.12
C LEU A 93 -14.15 6.52 -9.86
N ASN A 94 -15.35 5.95 -9.72
CA ASN A 94 -15.68 5.06 -8.61
C ASN A 94 -15.17 3.66 -8.91
N VAL A 95 -14.11 3.25 -8.21
CA VAL A 95 -13.53 1.89 -8.33
C VAL A 95 -14.06 1.01 -7.21
N ASP A 96 -14.80 -0.03 -7.57
CA ASP A 96 -15.25 -1.06 -6.64
C ASP A 96 -14.16 -2.09 -6.33
N ILE A 97 -14.29 -2.85 -5.23
CA ILE A 97 -13.35 -3.94 -4.88
C ILE A 97 -13.23 -4.96 -6.02
N THR A 98 -14.34 -5.26 -6.69
CA THR A 98 -14.38 -6.18 -7.84
C THR A 98 -13.63 -5.61 -9.05
N GLU A 99 -13.64 -4.29 -9.22
CA GLU A 99 -12.89 -3.63 -10.29
C GLU A 99 -11.40 -3.62 -9.99
N PHE A 100 -10.98 -3.44 -8.74
CA PHE A 100 -9.57 -3.63 -8.38
C PHE A 100 -9.09 -5.02 -8.77
N GLN A 101 -9.89 -6.07 -8.52
CA GLN A 101 -9.53 -7.43 -8.90
C GLN A 101 -9.43 -7.55 -10.42
N THR A 102 -10.45 -7.08 -11.14
CA THR A 102 -10.53 -7.20 -12.60
C THR A 102 -9.40 -6.43 -13.31
N ASN A 103 -9.04 -5.24 -12.80
CA ASN A 103 -8.07 -4.36 -13.43
C ASN A 103 -6.62 -4.65 -13.01
N LEU A 104 -6.39 -5.13 -11.78
CA LEU A 104 -5.05 -5.26 -11.21
C LEU A 104 -4.55 -6.70 -11.07
N VAL A 105 -5.44 -7.70 -11.13
CA VAL A 105 -5.08 -9.12 -10.96
C VAL A 105 -5.19 -9.84 -12.30
N PRO A 106 -4.08 -9.91 -13.09
CA PRO A 106 -4.10 -10.60 -14.39
C PRO A 106 -4.24 -12.11 -14.26
N TYR A 107 -3.75 -12.68 -13.15
CA TYR A 107 -3.81 -14.11 -12.86
C TYR A 107 -4.19 -14.35 -11.39
N PRO A 108 -5.00 -15.38 -11.08
CA PRO A 108 -5.51 -15.61 -9.71
C PRO A 108 -4.46 -15.82 -8.61
N ARG A 109 -3.20 -16.13 -8.97
CA ARG A 109 -2.09 -16.30 -8.02
C ARG A 109 -1.20 -15.07 -7.89
N ILE A 110 -1.41 -14.05 -8.73
CA ILE A 110 -0.60 -12.83 -8.81
C ILE A 110 -1.48 -11.66 -8.38
N HIS A 111 -1.91 -11.71 -7.11
CA HIS A 111 -2.83 -10.73 -6.49
C HIS A 111 -2.19 -9.97 -5.32
N PHE A 112 -0.87 -9.97 -5.24
CA PHE A 112 -0.11 -9.20 -4.27
C PHE A 112 0.24 -7.83 -4.86
N MET A 113 -0.33 -6.80 -4.27
CA MET A 113 -0.25 -5.42 -4.76
C MET A 113 0.83 -4.65 -4.01
N LEU A 114 1.68 -3.98 -4.78
CA LEU A 114 2.55 -2.93 -4.27
C LEU A 114 1.74 -1.63 -4.16
N SER A 115 1.82 -0.96 -3.00
CA SER A 115 1.20 0.35 -2.81
C SER A 115 2.25 1.45 -2.73
N SER A 116 1.88 2.64 -3.17
CA SER A 116 2.68 3.87 -3.10
C SER A 116 1.77 5.02 -2.74
N TYR A 117 2.30 6.04 -2.08
CA TYR A 117 1.54 7.21 -1.67
C TYR A 117 2.36 8.47 -1.86
N ALA A 118 1.73 9.46 -2.50
CA ALA A 118 2.29 10.78 -2.66
C ALA A 118 1.16 11.83 -2.57
N PRO A 119 1.45 13.02 -2.02
CA PRO A 119 2.71 13.40 -1.38
C PRO A 119 2.79 12.95 0.10
N VAL A 120 4.00 12.68 0.57
CA VAL A 120 4.33 12.56 2.00
C VAL A 120 5.27 13.69 2.34
N ILE A 121 4.79 14.70 3.06
CA ILE A 121 5.55 15.91 3.41
C ILE A 121 5.37 16.25 4.89
N SER A 122 6.39 16.81 5.52
CA SER A 122 6.29 17.33 6.88
C SER A 122 5.44 18.60 6.92
N ALA A 123 4.81 18.87 8.06
CA ALA A 123 3.95 20.05 8.24
C ALA A 123 4.72 21.36 8.02
N GLU A 124 6.02 21.39 8.30
CA GLU A 124 6.89 22.54 8.09
C GLU A 124 7.14 22.82 6.60
N LYS A 125 7.38 21.77 5.80
CA LYS A 125 7.63 21.89 4.35
C LYS A 125 6.36 22.18 3.56
N ALA A 126 5.20 21.76 4.06
CA ALA A 126 3.91 21.95 3.40
C ALA A 126 3.53 23.41 3.11
N TYR A 127 4.07 24.39 3.85
CA TYR A 127 3.81 25.81 3.60
C TYR A 127 4.66 26.42 2.49
N HIS A 128 5.73 25.73 2.07
CA HIS A 128 6.72 26.27 1.14
C HIS A 128 6.67 25.62 -0.23
N GLU A 129 6.00 24.48 -0.38
CA GLU A 129 5.94 23.70 -1.62
C GLU A 129 4.51 23.68 -2.17
N GLN A 130 4.33 24.16 -3.41
CA GLN A 130 3.15 23.85 -4.21
C GLN A 130 3.48 22.64 -5.08
N LEU A 131 2.71 21.57 -4.91
CA LEU A 131 2.90 20.33 -5.66
C LEU A 131 1.87 20.25 -6.78
N SER A 132 2.35 20.21 -8.01
CA SER A 132 1.51 19.97 -9.17
C SER A 132 1.12 18.49 -9.28
N VAL A 133 0.05 18.22 -10.02
CA VAL A 133 -0.40 16.85 -10.32
C VAL A 133 0.72 16.02 -10.97
N ALA A 134 1.50 16.63 -11.86
CA ALA A 134 2.61 15.97 -12.52
C ALA A 134 3.69 15.54 -11.52
N GLU A 135 4.04 16.41 -10.56
CA GLU A 135 5.07 16.12 -9.55
C GLU A 135 4.64 15.02 -8.58
N ILE A 136 3.40 15.05 -8.07
CA ILE A 136 2.89 13.99 -7.19
C ILE A 136 2.82 12.65 -7.92
N THR A 137 2.47 12.67 -9.22
CA THR A 137 2.40 11.47 -10.05
C THR A 137 3.78 10.85 -10.22
N ASN A 138 4.78 11.66 -10.58
CA ASN A 138 6.15 11.19 -10.71
C ASN A 138 6.67 10.64 -9.37
N THR A 139 6.39 11.34 -8.27
CA THR A 139 6.78 10.93 -6.92
C THR A 139 6.16 9.58 -6.52
N ALA A 140 4.95 9.26 -6.98
CA ALA A 140 4.31 7.98 -6.69
C ALA A 140 5.04 6.79 -7.34
N PHE A 141 5.79 7.01 -8.44
CA PHE A 141 6.58 5.96 -9.09
C PHE A 141 8.03 5.88 -8.59
N GLU A 142 8.46 6.83 -7.76
CA GLU A 142 9.78 6.77 -7.14
C GLU A 142 9.86 5.59 -6.15
N PRO A 143 10.94 4.78 -6.18
CA PRO A 143 11.14 3.68 -5.23
C PRO A 143 11.08 4.14 -3.77
N ALA A 144 11.42 5.43 -3.54
CA ALA A 144 11.36 6.07 -2.24
C ALA A 144 9.95 6.18 -1.65
N SER A 145 8.89 6.14 -2.46
CA SER A 145 7.50 6.31 -2.03
C SER A 145 6.75 4.98 -1.89
N MET A 146 7.40 3.87 -2.25
CA MET A 146 6.83 2.53 -2.19
C MET A 146 6.67 2.08 -0.74
N MET A 147 5.50 1.52 -0.43
CA MET A 147 5.15 1.04 0.92
C MET A 147 5.69 -0.35 1.22
N ALA A 148 6.40 -0.98 0.27
CA ALA A 148 7.14 -2.22 0.49
C ALA A 148 8.59 -2.04 0.03
N LYS A 149 9.54 -2.70 0.71
CA LYS A 149 10.96 -2.61 0.36
C LYS A 149 11.23 -3.44 -0.90
N CYS A 150 10.99 -2.83 -2.05
CA CYS A 150 11.36 -3.38 -3.35
C CYS A 150 11.75 -2.25 -4.30
N ASP A 151 12.64 -2.55 -5.23
CA ASP A 151 12.94 -1.62 -6.32
C ASP A 151 12.09 -2.01 -7.54
N PRO A 152 11.04 -1.24 -7.88
CA PRO A 152 10.16 -1.54 -8.99
C PRO A 152 10.89 -1.54 -10.34
N ARG A 153 12.07 -0.90 -10.44
CA ARG A 153 12.87 -0.82 -11.67
C ARG A 153 13.52 -2.14 -12.05
N HIS A 154 13.69 -3.07 -11.09
CA HIS A 154 14.14 -4.43 -11.37
C HIS A 154 13.01 -5.35 -11.85
N GLY A 155 11.77 -4.88 -11.85
CA GLY A 155 10.59 -5.61 -12.30
C GLY A 155 9.93 -4.97 -13.51
N LYS A 156 8.70 -5.43 -13.78
CA LYS A 156 7.79 -4.80 -14.75
C LYS A 156 6.43 -4.67 -14.10
N TYR A 157 5.77 -3.54 -14.32
CA TYR A 157 4.38 -3.35 -13.93
C TYR A 157 3.48 -4.15 -14.87
N MET A 158 2.60 -4.97 -14.31
CA MET A 158 1.56 -5.68 -15.07
C MET A 158 0.29 -4.82 -15.19
N ALA A 159 -0.04 -4.11 -14.11
CA ALA A 159 -1.16 -3.19 -14.04
C ALA A 159 -0.86 -2.12 -12.98
N THR A 160 -1.40 -0.92 -13.17
CA THR A 160 -1.25 0.21 -12.24
C THR A 160 -2.57 0.98 -12.17
N CYS A 161 -2.96 1.40 -10.97
CA CYS A 161 -4.09 2.27 -10.75
C CYS A 161 -3.62 3.49 -9.95
N LEU A 162 -3.96 4.69 -10.43
CA LEU A 162 -3.68 5.95 -9.74
C LEU A 162 -5.00 6.50 -9.20
N MET A 163 -5.06 6.69 -7.89
CA MET A 163 -6.23 7.24 -7.20
C MET A 163 -5.91 8.62 -6.67
N TYR A 164 -6.33 9.63 -7.43
CA TYR A 164 -6.19 11.03 -7.07
C TYR A 164 -7.30 11.46 -6.11
N ARG A 165 -6.98 12.41 -5.24
CA ARG A 165 -7.94 13.00 -4.30
C ARG A 165 -7.62 14.47 -4.08
N GLY A 166 -8.65 15.31 -4.19
CA GLY A 166 -8.53 16.76 -4.03
C GLY A 166 -8.84 17.51 -5.32
N ASP A 167 -8.34 18.73 -5.43
CA ASP A 167 -8.35 19.53 -6.66
C ASP A 167 -7.17 19.07 -7.52
N VAL A 168 -7.46 18.25 -8.53
CA VAL A 168 -6.49 17.53 -9.37
C VAL A 168 -6.89 17.66 -10.83
#